data_AF-A0A9W6RR42-F1
#
_entry.id   AF-A0A9W6RR42-F1
#
_cell.length_a   1.000
_cell.length_b   1.000
_cell.length_c   1.000
_cell.angle_alpha   90.00
_cell.angle_beta   90.00
_cell.angle_gamma   90.00
#
_symmetry.space_group_name_H-M   'P 1'
#
loop_
_entity.id
_entity.type
_entity.pdbx_description
1 polymer ?
#
loop_
_entity_poly.entity_id
_entity_poly.type
_entity_poly.pdbx_seq_one_letter_code
_entity_poly.pdbx_strand_id
1 'polypeptide(L)'
;MEHLGHAERHWFQEIATGSAEPLPWPDDHTPLITSRPPSVVFEFYRTQCERSNAILASMPLSTPPRGRHPDPLGKEITDLRRIVLHMIEETARHAGHLDIARELLDGKTGLGPR
;
A
#
# COMPACT_ATOMS: atom_id res chain seq x y z
N MET A 1 8.33 1.40 3.58
CA MET A 1 7.15 2.00 4.26
C MET A 1 6.43 2.98 3.38
N GLU A 2 7.08 4.02 2.86
CA GLU A 2 6.41 5.00 2.00
C GLU A 2 5.74 4.37 0.77
N HIS A 3 6.43 3.42 0.13
CA HIS A 3 5.87 2.55 -0.90
C HIS A 3 4.51 1.96 -0.53
N LEU A 4 4.34 1.43 0.70
CA LEU A 4 3.06 0.87 1.13
C LEU A 4 1.96 1.93 1.21
N GLY A 5 2.28 3.17 1.55
CA GLY A 5 1.32 4.28 1.47
C GLY A 5 0.87 4.56 0.04
N HIS A 6 1.81 4.58 -0.92
CA HIS A 6 1.47 4.72 -2.33
C HIS A 6 0.67 3.50 -2.86
N ALA A 7 1.00 2.29 -2.42
CA ALA A 7 0.27 1.07 -2.77
C ALA A 7 -1.18 1.10 -2.26
N GLU A 8 -1.42 1.47 -1.00
CA GLU A 8 -2.76 1.66 -0.43
C GLU A 8 -3.58 2.67 -1.26
N ARG A 9 -2.98 3.82 -1.56
CA ARG A 9 -3.61 4.86 -2.38
C ARG A 9 -3.93 4.37 -3.79
N HIS A 10 -2.99 3.73 -4.46
CA HIS A 10 -3.17 3.22 -5.81
C HIS A 10 -4.33 2.22 -5.86
N TRP A 11 -4.28 1.19 -5.03
CA TRP A 11 -5.21 0.08 -5.14
C TRP A 11 -6.62 0.42 -4.65
N PHE A 12 -6.77 1.09 -3.51
CA PHE A 12 -8.10 1.39 -2.99
C PHE A 12 -8.71 2.64 -3.62
N GLN A 13 -7.94 3.70 -3.90
CA GLN A 13 -8.51 4.92 -4.46
C GLN A 13 -8.49 4.86 -5.99
N GLU A 14 -7.31 4.80 -6.62
CA GLU A 14 -7.21 4.88 -8.09
C GLU A 14 -7.84 3.68 -8.79
N ILE A 15 -7.63 2.46 -8.28
CA ILE A 15 -8.17 1.24 -8.89
C ILE A 15 -9.59 0.96 -8.42
N ALA A 16 -9.85 0.84 -7.11
CA ALA A 16 -11.20 0.48 -6.66
C ALA A 16 -12.24 1.57 -6.98
N THR A 17 -11.92 2.84 -6.70
CA THR A 17 -12.87 3.95 -6.92
C THR A 17 -12.72 4.68 -8.26
N GLY A 18 -11.57 4.48 -8.95
CA GLY A 18 -11.31 5.06 -10.26
C GLY A 18 -10.59 6.41 -10.23
N SER A 19 -10.39 7.00 -9.05
CA SER A 19 -9.69 8.27 -8.87
C SER A 19 -9.13 8.41 -7.46
N ALA A 20 -8.11 9.24 -7.32
CA ALA A 20 -7.58 9.63 -6.02
C ALA A 20 -7.29 11.13 -6.04
N GLU A 21 -7.53 11.79 -4.91
CA GLU A 21 -7.14 13.19 -4.76
C GLU A 21 -5.63 13.35 -4.99
N PRO A 22 -5.18 14.48 -5.58
CA PRO A 22 -3.77 14.75 -5.77
C PRO A 22 -2.98 14.63 -4.46
N LEU A 23 -1.76 14.10 -4.56
CA LEU A 23 -0.85 14.13 -3.42
C LEU A 23 -0.45 15.58 -3.12
N PRO A 24 -0.19 15.92 -1.85
CA PRO A 24 0.29 17.25 -1.49
C PRO A 24 1.75 17.49 -1.92
N TRP A 25 2.42 16.47 -2.46
CA TRP A 25 3.75 16.52 -3.03
C TRP A 25 3.76 15.88 -4.42
N PRO A 26 4.76 16.18 -5.27
CA PRO A 26 4.94 15.49 -6.54
C PRO A 26 5.12 13.99 -6.31
N ASP A 27 4.43 13.16 -7.10
CA ASP A 27 4.68 11.72 -7.14
C ASP A 27 5.95 11.48 -7.95
N ASP A 28 7.11 11.66 -7.32
CA ASP A 28 8.37 11.32 -7.95
C ASP A 28 8.52 9.81 -7.89
N HIS A 29 8.27 9.13 -9.02
CA HIS A 29 8.46 7.68 -9.14
C HIS A 29 9.93 7.23 -8.99
N THR A 30 10.76 7.98 -8.25
CA THR A 30 12.14 7.69 -7.92
C THR A 30 12.16 6.55 -6.91
N PRO A 31 12.51 5.31 -7.30
CA PRO A 31 12.35 4.19 -6.39
C PRO A 31 13.46 4.25 -5.34
N LEU A 32 13.06 4.02 -4.09
CA LEU A 32 13.90 3.61 -2.94
C LEU A 32 14.58 4.72 -2.11
N ILE A 33 14.42 5.99 -2.42
CA ILE A 33 14.96 7.08 -1.58
C ILE A 33 13.87 8.12 -1.33
N THR A 34 13.68 8.48 -0.07
CA THR A 34 12.81 9.58 0.33
C THR A 34 13.59 10.60 1.14
N SER A 35 13.42 11.88 0.83
CA SER A 35 13.93 12.99 1.63
C SER A 35 12.99 13.37 2.78
N ARG A 36 11.82 12.72 2.87
CA ARG A 36 10.81 13.03 3.88
C ARG A 36 11.20 12.48 5.25
N PRO A 37 10.86 13.18 6.34
CA PRO A 37 11.05 12.67 7.69
C PRO A 37 10.26 11.36 7.93
N PRO A 38 10.76 10.42 8.75
CA PRO A 38 10.02 9.19 9.06
C PRO A 38 8.62 9.42 9.60
N SER A 39 8.40 10.48 10.39
CA SER A 39 7.08 10.84 10.90
C SER A 39 6.06 11.11 9.78
N VAL A 40 6.48 11.85 8.75
CA VAL A 40 5.64 12.15 7.57
C VAL A 40 5.33 10.88 6.80
N VAL A 41 6.32 9.99 6.63
CA VAL A 41 6.13 8.71 5.94
C VAL A 41 5.13 7.81 6.68
N PHE A 42 5.24 7.72 8.01
CA PHE A 42 4.34 6.92 8.82
C PHE A 42 2.93 7.49 8.88
N GLU A 43 2.79 8.81 9.01
CA GLU A 43 1.50 9.50 8.96
C GLU A 43 0.82 9.33 7.60
N PHE A 44 1.58 9.45 6.51
CA PHE A 44 1.08 9.20 5.16
C PHE A 44 0.54 7.77 5.03
N TYR A 45 1.32 6.76 5.42
CA TYR A 45 0.88 5.36 5.36
C TYR A 45 -0.41 5.13 6.17
N ARG A 46 -0.47 5.60 7.42
CA ARG A 46 -1.66 5.47 8.28
C ARG A 46 -2.88 6.14 7.67
N THR A 47 -2.73 7.35 7.14
CA THR A 47 -3.81 8.09 6.47
C THR A 47 -4.34 7.31 5.27
N GLN A 48 -3.46 6.67 4.48
CA GLN A 48 -3.92 5.86 3.35
C GLN A 48 -4.63 4.59 3.82
N CYS A 49 -4.15 3.91 4.87
CA CYS A 49 -4.86 2.77 5.45
C CYS A 49 -6.26 3.15 5.97
N GLU A 50 -6.43 4.32 6.60
CA GLU A 50 -7.74 4.81 7.04
C GLU A 50 -8.70 5.00 5.87
N ARG A 51 -8.22 5.56 4.75
CA ARG A 51 -9.01 5.70 3.52
C ARG A 51 -9.35 4.34 2.90
N SER A 52 -8.39 3.42 2.84
CA SER A 52 -8.62 2.05 2.37
C SER A 52 -9.69 1.35 3.19
N ASN A 53 -9.64 1.47 4.52
CA ASN A 53 -10.65 0.92 5.43
C ASN A 53 -12.04 1.52 5.20
N ALA A 54 -12.13 2.84 5.01
CA ALA A 54 -13.40 3.49 4.70
C ALA A 54 -14.01 3.00 3.38
N ILE A 55 -13.18 2.84 2.34
CA ILE A 55 -13.60 2.29 1.04
C ILE A 55 -14.09 0.86 1.20
N LEU A 56 -13.31 0.03 1.91
CA LEU A 56 -13.65 -1.37 2.18
C LEU A 56 -14.97 -1.54 2.94
N ALA A 57 -15.26 -0.64 3.88
CA ALA A 57 -16.51 -0.64 4.63
C ALA A 57 -17.73 -0.14 3.82
N SER A 58 -17.50 0.61 2.74
CA SER A 58 -18.56 1.30 1.98
C SER A 58 -19.17 0.49 0.84
N MET A 59 -18.54 -0.61 0.41
CA MET A 59 -18.99 -1.38 -0.76
C MET A 59 -18.77 -2.89 -0.60
N PRO A 60 -19.59 -3.75 -1.25
CA PRO A 60 -19.39 -5.19 -1.21
C PRO A 60 -18.04 -5.62 -1.76
N LEU A 61 -17.45 -6.70 -1.22
CA LEU A 61 -16.19 -7.27 -1.71
C LEU A 61 -16.25 -7.77 -3.17
N SER A 62 -17.44 -8.04 -3.70
CA SER A 62 -17.66 -8.42 -5.09
C SER A 62 -17.75 -7.23 -6.04
N THR A 63 -17.53 -6.00 -5.56
CA THR A 63 -17.61 -4.78 -6.38
C THR A 63 -16.46 -4.76 -7.39
N PRO A 64 -16.71 -4.64 -8.70
CA PRO A 64 -15.66 -4.51 -9.69
C PRO A 64 -14.95 -3.15 -9.58
N PRO A 65 -13.63 -3.07 -9.84
CA PRO A 65 -12.90 -1.82 -9.80
C PRO A 65 -13.37 -0.86 -10.90
N ARG A 66 -13.28 0.44 -10.63
CA ARG A 66 -13.60 1.50 -11.60
C ARG A 66 -12.37 1.97 -12.40
N GLY A 67 -11.18 1.85 -11.81
CA GLY A 67 -9.89 2.12 -12.45
C GLY A 67 -9.29 0.87 -13.11
N ARG A 68 -8.09 1.02 -13.67
CA ARG A 68 -7.34 -0.08 -14.30
C ARG A 68 -5.87 -0.02 -13.94
N HIS A 69 -5.31 -1.17 -13.57
CA HIS A 69 -3.87 -1.38 -13.43
C HIS A 69 -3.35 -2.05 -14.72
N PRO A 70 -2.09 -1.82 -15.14
CA PRO A 70 -1.50 -2.52 -16.28
C PRO A 70 -1.46 -4.05 -16.12
N ASP A 71 -1.44 -4.73 -17.27
CA ASP A 71 -1.30 -6.19 -17.34
C ASP A 71 0.11 -6.67 -16.94
N PRO A 72 0.25 -7.91 -16.42
CA PRO A 72 -0.80 -8.94 -16.28
C PRO A 72 -1.66 -8.78 -15.02
N LEU A 73 -1.16 -8.10 -13.99
CA LEU A 73 -1.82 -8.02 -12.69
C LEU A 73 -3.21 -7.36 -12.80
N GLY A 74 -3.36 -6.36 -13.67
CA GLY A 74 -4.66 -5.73 -13.93
C GLY A 74 -5.79 -6.69 -14.33
N LYS A 75 -5.48 -7.78 -15.04
CA LYS A 75 -6.46 -8.82 -15.41
C LYS A 75 -6.91 -9.68 -14.23
N GLU A 76 -6.07 -9.84 -13.22
CA GLU A 76 -6.37 -10.64 -12.03
C GLU A 76 -7.21 -9.87 -11.01
N ILE A 77 -7.16 -8.54 -11.05
CA ILE A 77 -7.88 -7.65 -10.15
C ILE A 77 -9.31 -7.42 -10.67
N THR A 78 -10.16 -8.42 -10.47
CA THR A 78 -11.55 -8.43 -10.97
C THR A 78 -12.56 -7.78 -10.04
N ASP A 79 -12.25 -7.68 -8.75
CA ASP A 79 -13.13 -7.13 -7.72
C ASP A 79 -12.32 -6.63 -6.51
N LEU A 80 -13.00 -5.97 -5.57
CA LEU A 80 -12.40 -5.45 -4.35
C LEU A 80 -11.77 -6.56 -3.48
N ARG A 81 -12.30 -7.78 -3.51
CA ARG A 81 -11.67 -8.93 -2.82
C ARG A 81 -10.27 -9.21 -3.35
N ARG A 82 -10.09 -9.19 -4.68
CA ARG A 82 -8.77 -9.37 -5.30
C ARG A 82 -7.80 -8.27 -4.92
N ILE A 83 -8.28 -7.02 -4.82
CA ILE A 83 -7.48 -5.90 -4.31
C ILE A 83 -7.01 -6.15 -2.87
N VAL A 84 -7.92 -6.55 -1.98
CA VAL A 84 -7.59 -6.82 -0.57
C VAL A 84 -6.56 -7.95 -0.45
N LEU A 85 -6.76 -9.04 -1.19
CA LEU A 85 -5.81 -10.16 -1.20
C LEU A 85 -4.42 -9.73 -1.68
N HIS A 86 -4.37 -8.94 -2.76
CA HIS A 86 -3.12 -8.37 -3.25
C HIS A 86 -2.43 -7.50 -2.19
N MET A 87 -3.18 -6.64 -1.49
CA MET A 87 -2.62 -5.76 -0.45
C MET A 87 -2.15 -6.52 0.79
N ILE A 88 -2.76 -7.65 1.13
CA ILE A 88 -2.26 -8.55 2.19
C ILE A 88 -0.89 -9.11 1.79
N GLU A 89 -0.76 -9.62 0.57
CA GLU A 89 0.52 -10.16 0.07
C GLU A 89 1.59 -9.08 -0.02
N GLU A 90 1.24 -7.90 -0.54
CA GLU A 90 2.14 -6.76 -0.67
C GLU A 90 2.64 -6.30 0.70
N THR A 91 1.73 -6.15 1.67
CA THR A 91 2.09 -5.77 3.04
C THR A 91 2.98 -6.81 3.69
N ALA A 92 2.66 -8.11 3.57
CA ALA A 92 3.47 -9.19 4.15
C ALA A 92 4.88 -9.24 3.53
N ARG A 93 4.99 -9.09 2.20
CA ARG A 93 6.26 -9.04 1.48
C ARG A 93 7.15 -7.91 1.99
N HIS A 94 6.60 -6.70 2.11
CA HIS A 94 7.37 -5.54 2.59
C HIS A 94 7.66 -5.58 4.08
N ALA A 95 6.80 -6.18 4.90
CA ALA A 95 7.09 -6.44 6.31
C ALA A 95 8.33 -7.34 6.45
N GLY A 96 8.43 -8.43 5.68
CA GLY A 96 9.61 -9.28 5.66
C GLY A 96 10.89 -8.56 5.23
N HIS A 97 10.81 -7.67 4.22
CA HIS A 97 11.96 -6.84 3.82
C HIS A 97 12.39 -5.88 4.93
N LEU A 98 11.44 -5.29 5.66
CA LEU A 98 11.72 -4.39 6.78
C LEU A 98 12.35 -5.12 7.96
N ASP A 99 11.92 -6.35 8.24
CA ASP A 99 12.55 -7.20 9.24
C ASP A 99 14.01 -7.47 8.90
N ILE A 100 14.30 -7.89 7.66
CA ILE A 100 15.69 -8.08 7.19
C ILE A 100 16.50 -6.79 7.34
N ALA A 101 15.95 -5.64 6.92
CA ALA A 101 16.65 -4.36 7.03
C ALA A 101 16.94 -4.00 8.49
N ARG A 102 15.98 -4.21 9.40
CA ARG A 102 16.16 -4.00 10.85
C ARG A 102 17.25 -4.92 11.40
N GLU A 103 17.21 -6.22 11.10
CA GLU A 103 18.20 -7.21 11.54
C GLU A 103 19.62 -6.86 11.09
N LEU A 104 19.78 -6.36 9.87
CA LEU A 104 21.07 -5.90 9.34
C LEU A 104 21.58 -4.63 10.03
N LEU A 105 20.68 -3.76 10.49
CA LEU A 105 21.04 -2.50 11.17
C LEU A 105 21.43 -2.72 12.63
N ASP A 106 20.71 -3.58 13.35
CA ASP A 106 20.89 -3.77 14.81
C ASP A 106 21.57 -5.09 15.21
N GLY A 107 21.76 -6.01 14.26
CA GLY A 107 22.39 -7.32 14.48
C GLY A 107 21.55 -8.32 15.29
N LYS A 108 20.28 -8.00 15.60
CA LYS A 108 19.40 -8.83 16.43
C LYS A 108 18.41 -9.60 15.56
N THR A 109 18.53 -10.91 15.52
CA THR A 109 17.61 -11.80 14.77
C THR A 109 16.39 -12.21 15.60
N GLY A 110 15.28 -12.53 14.93
CA GLY A 110 14.12 -13.17 15.53
C GLY A 110 12.78 -12.50 15.20
N LEU A 111 11.69 -13.18 15.57
CA LEU A 111 10.29 -12.82 15.24
C LEU A 111 9.76 -11.53 15.92
N GLY A 112 10.63 -10.63 16.40
CA GLY A 112 10.23 -9.49 17.25
C GLY A 112 9.69 -9.92 18.61
N PRO A 113 9.28 -8.97 19.48
CA PRO A 113 8.57 -9.32 20.72
C PRO A 113 7.24 -9.98 20.36
N ARG A 114 7.04 -11.22 20.82
CA ARG A 114 5.72 -11.86 20.87
C ARG A 114 4.92 -11.32 22.05
#